data_AF-A0A7X5DYL8-F1
#
_entry.id   AF-A0A7X5DYL8-F1
#
_cell.length_a   1.000
_cell.length_b   1.000
_cell.length_c   1.000
_cell.angle_alpha   90.00
_cell.angle_beta   90.00
_cell.angle_gamma   90.00
#
_symmetry.space_group_name_H-M   'P 1'
#
loop_
_entity.id
_entity.type
_entity.pdbx_description
1 polymer ?
#
loop_
_entity_poly.entity_id
_entity_poly.type
_entity_poly.pdbx_seq_one_letter_code
_entity_poly.pdbx_strand_id
1 'polypeptide(L)'
;MNIIQSYLTNNPCYKAGRKITVKGLMLHSVGCPQPKASVFVKNWNKASYDRACVHGFIDANTGDIYQTLPWDRRGWHCASGKNGSGNNTHIGVEMCEPATIKYTGGSSFTCSDRAAAQAAAERTYKAAVELFAHLCQQYGLDPLKDGVILSHREGHARGIASNHGDPEHLWKGLGMSYTMDTFRAAVKAQMGGTAPAPATPAPAPEKPATGVPYLVRVKITDLHIRSGPGTNYASKGFIAPGAYTIVEESTGQGAALWGKLKSGKGWIALGYTEKV
;
A
#
# COMPACT_ATOMS: atom_id res chain seq x y z
N MET A 1 10.32 5.06 1.40
CA MET A 1 9.01 4.59 1.90
C MET A 1 9.15 3.71 3.15
N ASN A 2 8.48 4.06 4.26
CA ASN A 2 8.36 3.23 5.47
C ASN A 2 6.88 2.86 5.68
N ILE A 3 6.56 1.56 5.73
CA ILE A 3 5.18 1.06 5.93
C ILE A 3 5.10 0.38 7.30
N ILE A 4 4.23 0.90 8.16
CA ILE A 4 3.91 0.38 9.48
C ILE A 4 2.58 -0.36 9.41
N GLN A 5 2.62 -1.67 9.57
CA GLN A 5 1.40 -2.49 9.57
C GLN A 5 0.60 -2.24 10.86
N SER A 6 -0.60 -1.67 10.71
CA SER A 6 -1.50 -1.24 11.79
C SER A 6 -2.94 -1.65 11.50
N TYR A 7 -3.15 -2.94 11.19
CA TYR A 7 -4.47 -3.44 10.81
C TYR A 7 -5.55 -3.15 11.85
N LEU A 8 -6.68 -2.63 11.37
CA LEU A 8 -7.82 -2.25 12.20
C LEU A 8 -8.69 -3.47 12.52
N THR A 9 -8.12 -4.49 13.16
CA THR A 9 -8.76 -5.81 13.40
C THR A 9 -10.06 -5.76 14.20
N ASN A 10 -10.29 -4.69 14.98
CA ASN A 10 -11.54 -4.48 15.72
C ASN A 10 -12.60 -3.72 14.92
N ASN A 11 -12.25 -3.10 13.79
CA ASN A 11 -13.17 -2.35 12.95
C ASN A 11 -14.11 -3.29 12.19
N PRO A 12 -15.43 -3.03 12.13
CA PRO A 12 -16.40 -3.83 11.38
C PRO A 12 -16.06 -4.03 9.90
N CYS A 13 -15.47 -3.04 9.22
CA CYS A 13 -15.02 -3.18 7.83
C CYS A 13 -13.93 -4.23 7.67
N TYR A 14 -12.95 -4.26 8.58
CA TYR A 14 -11.91 -5.29 8.57
C TYR A 14 -12.52 -6.67 8.76
N LYS A 15 -13.40 -6.79 9.77
CA LYS A 15 -14.07 -8.05 10.13
C LYS A 15 -15.01 -8.57 9.04
N ALA A 16 -15.62 -7.69 8.26
CA ALA A 16 -16.45 -8.08 7.12
C ALA A 16 -15.66 -8.91 6.09
N GLY A 17 -14.34 -8.76 6.03
CA GLY A 17 -13.46 -9.70 5.34
C GLY A 17 -13.60 -9.75 3.81
N ARG A 18 -14.48 -8.95 3.20
CA ARG A 18 -14.67 -8.96 1.74
C ARG A 18 -13.41 -8.49 1.03
N LYS A 19 -13.03 -9.18 -0.05
CA LYS A 19 -11.91 -8.82 -0.93
C LYS A 19 -12.38 -8.09 -2.19
N ILE A 20 -11.44 -7.42 -2.85
CA ILE A 20 -11.63 -6.76 -4.15
C ILE A 20 -10.60 -7.27 -5.16
N THR A 21 -10.96 -7.25 -6.43
CA THR A 21 -9.97 -7.18 -7.50
C THR A 21 -9.56 -5.72 -7.62
N VAL A 22 -8.30 -5.41 -7.29
CA VAL A 22 -7.77 -4.04 -7.36
C VAL A 22 -7.72 -3.61 -8.82
N LYS A 23 -8.47 -2.57 -9.16
CA LYS A 23 -8.49 -1.92 -10.49
C LYS A 23 -7.95 -0.50 -10.47
N GLY A 24 -7.76 0.07 -9.28
CA GLY A 24 -7.27 1.42 -9.12
C GLY A 24 -6.93 1.78 -7.67
N LEU A 25 -6.49 3.02 -7.48
CA LEU A 25 -6.11 3.64 -6.22
C LEU A 25 -6.88 4.95 -6.09
N MET A 26 -7.31 5.29 -4.88
CA MET A 26 -8.02 6.53 -4.57
C MET A 26 -7.26 7.29 -3.50
N LEU A 27 -6.81 8.50 -3.84
CA LEU A 27 -6.15 9.40 -2.93
C LEU A 27 -7.19 10.25 -2.20
N HIS A 28 -7.02 10.35 -0.90
CA HIS A 28 -7.86 11.12 0.01
C HIS A 28 -7.01 12.07 0.85
N SER A 29 -7.67 13.02 1.51
CA SER A 29 -7.12 13.70 2.68
C SER A 29 -8.16 13.71 3.80
N VAL A 30 -7.68 13.65 5.05
CA VAL A 30 -8.52 13.29 6.21
C VAL A 30 -9.62 14.29 6.58
N GLY A 31 -9.63 15.48 5.98
CA GLY A 31 -10.71 16.47 6.15
C GLY A 31 -10.79 17.09 7.55
N CYS A 32 -9.71 17.04 8.33
CA CYS A 32 -9.61 17.69 9.64
C CYS A 32 -8.14 17.99 9.99
N PRO A 33 -7.84 18.99 10.84
CA PRO A 33 -6.46 19.38 11.17
C PRO A 33 -5.78 18.39 12.12
N GLN A 34 -5.55 17.18 11.64
CA GLN A 34 -4.94 16.09 12.37
C GLN A 34 -3.77 15.52 11.56
N PRO A 35 -2.53 15.88 11.92
CA PRO A 35 -1.36 15.43 11.17
C PRO A 35 -0.92 14.01 11.54
N LYS A 36 -1.36 13.45 12.67
CA LYS A 36 -0.89 12.16 13.18
C LYS A 36 -1.77 11.01 12.71
N ALA A 37 -1.21 10.09 11.93
CA ALA A 37 -1.91 8.91 11.45
C ALA A 37 -2.34 7.98 12.60
N SER A 38 -1.52 7.88 13.65
CA SER A 38 -1.80 7.05 14.83
C SER A 38 -3.07 7.43 15.57
N VAL A 39 -3.52 8.69 15.47
CA VAL A 39 -4.80 9.15 16.03
C VAL A 39 -5.97 8.46 15.32
N PHE A 40 -5.92 8.35 13.99
CA PHE A 40 -6.95 7.63 13.23
C PHE A 40 -6.89 6.14 13.49
N VAL A 41 -5.70 5.53 13.47
CA VAL A 41 -5.50 4.11 13.78
C VAL A 41 -6.13 3.74 15.12
N LYS A 42 -5.83 4.52 16.18
CA LYS A 42 -6.40 4.30 17.52
C LYS A 42 -7.91 4.47 17.53
N ASN A 43 -8.43 5.53 16.92
CA ASN A 43 -9.85 5.88 17.01
C ASN A 43 -10.75 5.01 16.13
N TRP A 44 -10.23 4.46 15.03
CA TRP A 44 -11.00 3.66 14.07
C TRP A 44 -10.90 2.16 14.37
N ASN A 45 -9.90 1.71 15.14
CA ASN A 45 -9.75 0.30 15.53
C ASN A 45 -10.67 -0.09 16.70
N LYS A 46 -11.98 0.06 16.53
CA LYS A 46 -12.99 -0.30 17.54
C LYS A 46 -14.28 -0.79 16.88
N ALA A 47 -14.98 -1.69 17.56
CA ALA A 47 -16.22 -2.30 17.04
C ALA A 47 -17.34 -1.29 16.78
N SER A 48 -17.35 -0.17 17.51
CA SER A 48 -18.35 0.90 17.36
C SER A 48 -18.03 1.90 16.25
N TYR A 49 -16.94 1.71 15.48
CA TYR A 49 -16.59 2.60 14.37
C TYR A 49 -16.92 1.89 13.05
N ASP A 50 -18.16 2.01 12.61
CA ASP A 50 -18.76 1.27 11.50
C ASP A 50 -19.02 2.13 10.24
N ARG A 51 -18.52 3.37 10.22
CA ARG A 51 -18.79 4.32 9.14
C ARG A 51 -17.68 4.43 8.09
N ALA A 52 -16.45 4.06 8.43
CA ALA A 52 -15.32 4.18 7.52
C ALA A 52 -14.17 3.22 7.86
N CYS A 53 -13.39 2.91 6.84
CA CYS A 53 -12.13 2.20 6.94
C CYS A 53 -11.35 2.37 5.63
N VAL A 54 -10.11 2.82 5.71
CA VAL A 54 -9.22 3.05 4.56
C VAL A 54 -8.09 2.05 4.60
N HIS A 55 -7.33 1.92 3.52
CA HIS A 55 -6.22 0.97 3.46
C HIS A 55 -4.94 1.51 4.06
N GLY A 56 -4.75 2.83 4.04
CA GLY A 56 -3.57 3.47 4.60
C GLY A 56 -3.83 4.90 5.03
N PHE A 57 -3.11 5.33 6.08
CA PHE A 57 -2.93 6.74 6.41
C PHE A 57 -1.48 7.13 6.19
N ILE A 58 -1.22 8.35 5.72
CA ILE A 58 0.11 8.91 5.60
C ILE A 58 0.25 10.00 6.66
N ASP A 59 1.18 9.83 7.59
CA ASP A 59 1.43 10.80 8.67
C ASP A 59 2.04 12.09 8.10
N ALA A 60 1.47 13.24 8.46
CA ALA A 60 1.92 14.52 7.92
C ALA A 60 3.19 15.06 8.58
N ASN A 61 3.56 14.53 9.75
CA ASN A 61 4.78 14.91 10.44
C ASN A 61 5.98 14.13 9.92
N THR A 62 5.81 12.82 9.67
CA THR A 62 6.91 11.92 9.34
C THR A 62 6.91 11.43 7.89
N GLY A 63 5.75 11.35 7.24
CA GLY A 63 5.57 10.68 5.96
C GLY A 63 5.45 9.15 6.07
N ASP A 64 5.41 8.60 7.29
CA ASP A 64 5.19 7.17 7.51
C ASP A 64 3.81 6.75 7.03
N ILE A 65 3.73 5.56 6.44
CA ILE A 65 2.48 4.97 5.96
C ILE A 65 1.99 3.95 6.97
N TYR A 66 0.83 4.21 7.57
CA TYR A 66 0.16 3.28 8.47
C TYR A 66 -0.84 2.45 7.67
N GLN A 67 -0.44 1.24 7.28
CA GLN A 67 -1.31 0.32 6.56
C GLN A 67 -2.36 -0.25 7.51
N THR A 68 -3.63 0.06 7.24
CA THR A 68 -4.77 -0.21 8.13
C THR A 68 -5.68 -1.33 7.63
N LEU A 69 -5.57 -1.71 6.35
CA LEU A 69 -6.16 -2.92 5.78
C LEU A 69 -5.13 -3.63 4.87
N PRO A 70 -5.25 -4.96 4.67
CA PRO A 70 -4.63 -5.61 3.52
C PRO A 70 -5.05 -4.90 2.23
N TRP A 71 -4.13 -4.72 1.30
CA TRP A 71 -4.36 -3.93 0.08
C TRP A 71 -5.50 -4.48 -0.80
N ASP A 72 -5.76 -5.80 -0.76
CA ASP A 72 -6.87 -6.45 -1.49
C ASP A 72 -8.18 -6.55 -0.68
N ARG A 73 -8.23 -5.99 0.54
CA ARG A 73 -9.47 -5.94 1.34
C ARG A 73 -10.37 -4.84 0.79
N ARG A 74 -11.69 -5.06 0.80
CA ARG A 74 -12.68 -4.02 0.51
C ARG A 74 -12.71 -3.01 1.65
N GLY A 75 -12.23 -1.79 1.42
CA GLY A 75 -12.37 -0.67 2.34
C GLY A 75 -13.77 -0.06 2.33
N TRP A 76 -14.07 0.80 3.30
CA TRP A 76 -15.24 1.69 3.35
C TRP A 76 -14.72 3.13 3.35
N HIS A 77 -14.14 3.56 2.23
CA HIS A 77 -13.39 4.81 2.13
C HIS A 77 -14.09 5.89 1.30
N CYS A 78 -14.91 5.52 0.31
CA CYS A 78 -15.50 6.49 -0.62
C CYS A 78 -17.02 6.43 -0.75
N ALA A 79 -17.71 5.69 0.12
CA ALA A 79 -19.16 5.45 0.03
C ALA A 79 -19.58 4.92 -1.36
N SER A 80 -20.66 5.44 -1.95
CA SER A 80 -21.20 5.00 -3.26
C SER A 80 -21.81 6.17 -4.01
N GLY A 81 -22.00 6.02 -5.31
CA GLY A 81 -22.79 6.92 -6.15
C GLY A 81 -23.65 6.15 -7.16
N LYS A 82 -24.23 6.86 -8.14
CA LYS A 82 -25.14 6.31 -9.15
C LYS A 82 -24.57 5.18 -10.01
N ASN A 83 -23.25 5.10 -10.12
CA ASN A 83 -22.52 4.11 -10.94
C ASN A 83 -21.82 3.05 -10.06
N GLY A 84 -22.22 2.92 -8.79
CA GLY A 84 -21.68 1.93 -7.86
C GLY A 84 -20.70 2.54 -6.85
N SER A 85 -19.68 1.79 -6.47
CA SER A 85 -18.81 2.15 -5.35
C SER A 85 -17.35 1.83 -5.66
N GLY A 86 -16.49 2.84 -5.55
CA GLY A 86 -15.04 2.69 -5.63
C GLY A 86 -14.49 1.75 -4.56
N ASN A 87 -15.19 1.58 -3.43
CA ASN A 87 -14.84 0.58 -2.42
C ASN A 87 -14.68 -0.82 -3.01
N ASN A 88 -15.38 -1.15 -4.10
CA ASN A 88 -15.33 -2.48 -4.73
C ASN A 88 -14.12 -2.68 -5.65
N THR A 89 -13.33 -1.65 -5.91
CA THR A 89 -12.31 -1.65 -6.97
C THR A 89 -11.03 -0.91 -6.62
N HIS A 90 -11.07 0.05 -5.68
CA HIS A 90 -9.96 0.95 -5.39
C HIS A 90 -9.38 0.72 -3.99
N ILE A 91 -8.07 0.94 -3.88
CA ILE A 91 -7.37 1.09 -2.61
C ILE A 91 -7.47 2.55 -2.18
N GLY A 92 -8.07 2.84 -1.02
CA GLY A 92 -8.20 4.19 -0.48
C GLY A 92 -7.07 4.54 0.49
N VAL A 93 -6.35 5.64 0.23
CA VAL A 93 -5.27 6.13 1.09
C VAL A 93 -5.51 7.58 1.50
N GLU A 94 -5.45 7.83 2.80
CA GLU A 94 -5.68 9.13 3.43
C GLU A 94 -4.37 9.86 3.73
N MET A 95 -4.18 11.04 3.15
CA MET A 95 -3.14 11.97 3.62
C MET A 95 -3.62 12.69 4.88
N CYS A 96 -2.87 12.57 5.97
CA CYS A 96 -3.13 13.40 7.15
C CYS A 96 -2.91 14.88 6.81
N GLU A 97 -3.69 15.76 7.43
CA GLU A 97 -3.67 17.19 7.11
C GLU A 97 -2.94 17.99 8.19
N PRO A 98 -2.41 19.18 7.85
CA PRO A 98 -1.62 19.97 8.79
C PRO A 98 -2.43 20.40 10.03
N ALA A 99 -1.80 20.48 11.19
CA ALA A 99 -2.46 21.00 12.40
C ALA A 99 -2.78 22.51 12.33
N THR A 100 -2.17 23.22 11.39
CA THR A 100 -2.22 24.69 11.27
C THR A 100 -3.38 25.18 10.40
N ILE A 101 -4.23 24.29 9.88
CA ILE A 101 -5.48 24.65 9.19
C ILE A 101 -6.67 24.64 10.15
N LYS A 102 -7.71 25.42 9.84
CA LYS A 102 -8.99 25.39 10.54
C LYS A 102 -10.12 25.47 9.53
N TYR A 103 -10.89 24.39 9.42
CA TYR A 103 -12.06 24.35 8.52
C TYR A 103 -13.09 25.40 8.94
N THR A 104 -13.58 26.15 7.95
CA THR A 104 -14.61 27.18 8.09
C THR A 104 -15.95 26.75 7.50
N GLY A 105 -15.99 25.66 6.74
CA GLY A 105 -17.19 25.07 6.17
C GLY A 105 -16.88 24.31 4.89
N GLY A 106 -17.44 23.11 4.74
CA GLY A 106 -17.16 22.23 3.61
C GLY A 106 -15.64 22.06 3.42
N SER A 107 -15.18 22.30 2.19
CA SER A 107 -13.76 22.20 1.80
C SER A 107 -12.94 23.48 2.04
N SER A 108 -13.51 24.52 2.68
CA SER A 108 -12.83 25.78 2.97
C SER A 108 -12.20 25.79 4.36
N PHE A 109 -11.01 26.41 4.47
CA PHE A 109 -10.29 26.54 5.73
C PHE A 109 -9.43 27.81 5.77
N THR A 110 -9.13 28.30 6.98
CA THR A 110 -8.05 29.26 7.23
C THR A 110 -6.77 28.53 7.62
N CYS A 111 -5.63 29.21 7.56
CA CYS A 111 -4.33 28.63 7.88
C CYS A 111 -3.50 29.61 8.71
N SER A 112 -3.11 29.23 9.92
CA SER A 112 -2.34 30.09 10.83
C SER A 112 -0.85 30.13 10.50
N ASP A 113 -0.33 29.09 9.85
CA ASP A 113 1.06 28.99 9.40
C ASP A 113 1.10 28.26 8.04
N ARG A 114 1.24 29.05 6.97
CA ARG A 114 1.23 28.57 5.58
C ARG A 114 2.44 27.68 5.28
N ALA A 115 3.62 28.05 5.74
CA ALA A 115 4.86 27.35 5.42
C ALA A 115 4.87 25.96 6.05
N ALA A 116 4.49 25.85 7.34
CA ALA A 116 4.35 24.56 8.00
C ALA A 116 3.27 23.69 7.34
N ALA A 117 2.15 24.30 6.92
CA ALA A 117 1.07 23.58 6.28
C ALA A 117 1.47 23.02 4.91
N GLN A 118 2.18 23.82 4.10
CA GLN A 118 2.71 23.39 2.80
C GLN A 118 3.76 22.29 2.96
N ALA A 119 4.65 22.39 3.96
CA ALA A 119 5.65 21.35 4.23
C ALA A 119 5.01 20.01 4.62
N ALA A 120 3.95 20.04 5.44
CA ALA A 120 3.18 18.84 5.82
C ALA A 120 2.42 18.24 4.62
N ALA A 121 1.80 19.07 3.79
CA ALA A 121 1.12 18.61 2.57
C ALA A 121 2.09 18.07 1.51
N GLU A 122 3.25 18.69 1.32
CA GLU A 122 4.29 18.19 0.43
C GLU A 122 4.84 16.85 0.92
N ARG A 123 5.03 16.68 2.23
CA ARG A 123 5.50 15.42 2.81
C ARG A 123 4.54 14.28 2.53
N THR A 124 3.25 14.49 2.79
CA THR A 124 2.24 13.47 2.51
C THR A 124 2.08 13.21 1.01
N TYR A 125 2.15 14.25 0.17
CA TYR A 125 2.15 14.11 -1.29
C TYR A 125 3.30 13.22 -1.78
N LYS A 126 4.55 13.46 -1.33
CA LYS A 126 5.73 12.67 -1.73
C LYS A 126 5.60 11.22 -1.28
N ALA A 127 5.18 10.99 -0.03
CA ALA A 127 4.94 9.64 0.47
C ALA A 127 3.80 8.93 -0.29
N ALA A 128 2.75 9.67 -0.68
CA ALA A 128 1.67 9.14 -1.51
C ALA A 128 2.18 8.77 -2.92
N VAL A 129 3.05 9.57 -3.53
CA VAL A 129 3.68 9.24 -4.83
C VAL A 129 4.47 7.94 -4.73
N GLU A 130 5.30 7.77 -3.69
CA GLU A 130 6.06 6.53 -3.46
C GLU A 130 5.13 5.32 -3.28
N LEU A 131 4.10 5.45 -2.44
CA LEU A 131 3.15 4.37 -2.18
C LEU A 131 2.33 4.00 -3.41
N PHE A 132 1.82 4.99 -4.14
CA PHE A 132 1.00 4.73 -5.33
C PHE A 132 1.85 4.12 -6.45
N ALA A 133 3.11 4.52 -6.60
CA ALA A 133 4.03 3.85 -7.54
C ALA A 133 4.25 2.39 -7.17
N HIS A 134 4.50 2.11 -5.88
CA HIS A 134 4.64 0.75 -5.37
C HIS A 134 3.38 -0.10 -5.61
N LEU A 135 2.19 0.43 -5.31
CA LEU A 135 0.92 -0.26 -5.52
C LEU A 135 0.61 -0.46 -7.01
N CYS A 136 0.92 0.52 -7.86
CA CYS A 136 0.78 0.37 -9.30
C CYS A 136 1.67 -0.76 -9.84
N GLN A 137 2.92 -0.86 -9.39
CA GLN A 137 3.81 -1.98 -9.73
C GLN A 137 3.26 -3.31 -9.21
N GLN A 138 2.82 -3.37 -7.95
CA GLN A 138 2.29 -4.58 -7.31
C GLN A 138 1.06 -5.14 -8.04
N TYR A 139 0.17 -4.27 -8.52
CA TYR A 139 -1.09 -4.66 -9.16
C TYR A 139 -1.10 -4.53 -10.68
N GLY A 140 0.05 -4.22 -11.31
CA GLY A 140 0.15 -4.07 -12.76
C GLY A 140 -0.71 -2.93 -13.32
N LEU A 141 -0.84 -1.84 -12.57
CA LEU A 141 -1.66 -0.68 -12.94
C LEU A 141 -0.83 0.36 -13.70
N ASP A 142 -1.39 0.93 -14.76
CA ASP A 142 -0.80 2.10 -15.42
C ASP A 142 -1.34 3.38 -14.77
N PRO A 143 -0.53 4.16 -14.04
CA PRO A 143 -1.00 5.32 -13.28
C PRO A 143 -1.58 6.43 -14.16
N LEU A 144 -1.27 6.44 -15.46
CA LEU A 144 -1.80 7.42 -16.41
C LEU A 144 -3.11 6.97 -17.07
N LYS A 145 -3.51 5.71 -16.91
CA LYS A 145 -4.73 5.19 -17.51
C LYS A 145 -5.96 5.73 -16.77
N ASP A 146 -6.96 6.12 -17.55
CA ASP A 146 -8.21 6.68 -17.05
C ASP A 146 -8.86 5.76 -15.99
N GLY A 147 -9.25 6.34 -14.86
CA GLY A 147 -9.91 5.62 -13.77
C GLY A 147 -8.99 4.84 -12.82
N VAL A 148 -7.69 4.73 -13.13
CA VAL A 148 -6.74 3.96 -12.30
C VAL A 148 -6.38 4.71 -11.02
N ILE A 149 -5.89 5.95 -11.11
CA ILE A 149 -5.66 6.79 -9.93
C ILE A 149 -6.71 7.89 -9.94
N LEU A 150 -7.47 8.00 -8.85
CA LEU A 150 -8.52 9.01 -8.68
C LEU A 150 -8.35 9.75 -7.35
N SER A 151 -8.83 10.98 -7.28
CA SER A 151 -9.23 11.58 -5.99
C SER A 151 -10.62 11.10 -5.58
N HIS A 152 -11.04 11.39 -4.34
CA HIS A 152 -12.44 11.23 -3.94
C HIS A 152 -13.35 12.08 -4.84
N ARG A 153 -12.96 13.33 -5.09
CA ARG A 153 -13.69 14.26 -5.96
C ARG A 153 -13.88 13.72 -7.38
N GLU A 154 -12.84 13.18 -8.00
CA GLU A 154 -12.92 12.54 -9.32
C GLU A 154 -13.79 11.28 -9.28
N GLY A 155 -13.71 10.49 -8.19
CA GLY A 155 -14.60 9.36 -7.95
C GLY A 155 -16.08 9.78 -7.88
N HIS A 156 -16.38 10.93 -7.25
CA HIS A 156 -17.73 11.48 -7.18
C HIS A 156 -18.24 11.88 -8.57
N ALA A 157 -17.42 12.60 -9.34
CA ALA A 157 -17.75 13.01 -10.70
C ALA A 157 -18.07 11.80 -11.61
N ARG A 158 -17.40 10.67 -11.37
CA ARG A 158 -17.67 9.39 -12.05
C ARG A 158 -18.87 8.62 -11.51
N GLY A 159 -19.51 9.11 -10.44
CA GLY A 159 -20.65 8.46 -9.79
C GLY A 159 -20.28 7.21 -8.99
N ILE A 160 -19.02 7.03 -8.59
CA ILE A 160 -18.57 5.88 -7.80
C ILE A 160 -18.20 6.23 -6.35
N ALA A 161 -18.38 7.50 -5.95
CA ALA A 161 -18.09 7.96 -4.60
C ALA A 161 -19.09 9.05 -4.14
N SER A 162 -19.12 9.28 -2.83
CA SER A 162 -19.84 10.40 -2.20
C SER A 162 -19.28 11.77 -2.60
N ASN A 163 -20.06 12.83 -2.39
CA ASN A 163 -19.71 14.19 -2.79
C ASN A 163 -18.69 14.85 -1.83
N HIS A 164 -17.45 14.37 -1.82
CA HIS A 164 -16.34 15.00 -1.11
C HIS A 164 -15.35 15.64 -2.09
N GLY A 165 -14.67 16.69 -1.64
CA GLY A 165 -13.75 17.51 -2.45
C GLY A 165 -12.26 17.17 -2.33
N ASP A 166 -11.91 16.13 -1.56
CA ASP A 166 -10.53 15.75 -1.25
C ASP A 166 -9.84 14.97 -2.38
N PRO A 167 -8.49 15.09 -2.49
CA PRO A 167 -7.60 15.95 -1.68
C PRO A 167 -7.38 17.34 -2.31
N GLU A 168 -7.94 17.63 -3.49
CA GLU A 168 -7.61 18.85 -4.23
C GLU A 168 -7.90 20.15 -3.46
N HIS A 169 -8.91 20.14 -2.57
CA HIS A 169 -9.21 21.32 -1.76
C HIS A 169 -8.05 21.71 -0.83
N LEU A 170 -7.32 20.73 -0.31
CA LEU A 170 -6.17 20.97 0.56
C LEU A 170 -5.09 21.69 -0.24
N TRP A 171 -4.66 21.14 -1.38
CA TRP A 171 -3.61 21.73 -2.21
C TRP A 171 -3.99 23.13 -2.70
N LYS A 172 -5.22 23.30 -3.18
CA LYS A 172 -5.75 24.60 -3.62
C LYS A 172 -5.80 25.61 -2.47
N GLY A 173 -6.32 25.22 -1.31
CA GLY A 173 -6.42 26.10 -0.13
C GLY A 173 -5.06 26.44 0.49
N LEU A 174 -4.02 25.64 0.21
CA LEU A 174 -2.62 25.91 0.54
C LEU A 174 -1.88 26.72 -0.54
N GLY A 175 -2.49 26.98 -1.70
CA GLY A 175 -1.83 27.68 -2.82
C GLY A 175 -0.73 26.86 -3.49
N MET A 176 -0.80 25.53 -3.42
CA MET A 176 0.16 24.62 -4.05
C MET A 176 -0.21 24.35 -5.51
N SER A 177 0.78 24.02 -6.34
CA SER A 177 0.59 23.70 -7.76
C SER A 177 0.13 22.26 -8.03
N TYR A 178 -0.07 21.47 -6.98
CA TYR A 178 -0.45 20.06 -7.11
C TYR A 178 -1.87 19.90 -7.65
N THR A 179 -2.00 19.04 -8.64
CA THR A 179 -3.25 18.53 -9.16
C THR A 179 -3.19 17.00 -9.22
N MET A 180 -4.34 16.37 -9.45
CA MET A 180 -4.36 14.92 -9.65
C MET A 180 -3.61 14.50 -10.93
N ASP A 181 -3.52 15.36 -11.93
CA ASP A 181 -2.73 15.10 -13.15
C ASP A 181 -1.23 15.17 -12.88
N THR A 182 -0.77 16.18 -12.13
CA THR A 182 0.65 16.24 -11.71
C THR A 182 0.99 15.09 -10.78
N PHE A 183 0.04 14.64 -9.94
CA PHE A 183 0.20 13.47 -9.07
C PHE A 183 0.38 12.19 -9.88
N ARG A 184 -0.50 11.93 -10.86
CA ARG A 184 -0.39 10.77 -11.77
C ARG A 184 0.93 10.78 -12.55
N ALA A 185 1.34 11.94 -13.04
CA ALA A 185 2.64 12.11 -13.71
C ALA A 185 3.82 11.82 -12.76
N ALA A 186 3.78 12.30 -11.52
CA ALA A 186 4.79 12.03 -10.51
C ALA A 186 4.87 10.54 -10.15
N VAL A 187 3.73 9.86 -10.01
CA VAL A 187 3.67 8.40 -9.80
C VAL A 187 4.29 7.66 -10.98
N LYS A 188 3.97 8.04 -12.22
CA LYS A 188 4.59 7.44 -13.41
C LYS A 188 6.11 7.66 -13.45
N ALA A 189 6.56 8.86 -13.14
CA ALA A 189 7.99 9.19 -13.08
C ALA A 189 8.70 8.37 -12.01
N GLN A 190 8.11 8.22 -10.82
CA GLN A 190 8.63 7.38 -9.74
C GLN A 190 8.79 5.92 -10.17
N MET A 191 7.83 5.40 -10.96
CA MET A 191 7.91 4.04 -11.54
C MET A 191 8.99 3.89 -12.63
N GLY A 192 9.40 4.98 -13.30
CA GLY A 192 10.41 4.97 -14.36
C GLY A 192 11.83 5.31 -13.90
N GLY A 193 11.98 6.05 -12.78
CA GLY A 193 13.26 6.33 -12.12
C GLY A 193 13.76 5.18 -11.24
N THR A 194 12.93 4.16 -11.04
CA THR A 194 13.33 2.86 -10.52
C THR A 194 13.44 1.89 -11.69
N ALA A 195 14.62 1.30 -11.91
CA ALA A 195 14.75 0.11 -12.77
C ALA A 195 13.65 -0.91 -12.37
N PRO A 196 13.05 -1.65 -13.31
CA PRO A 196 11.90 -2.50 -13.00
C PRO A 196 12.27 -3.46 -11.88
N ALA A 197 11.67 -3.26 -10.71
CA ALA A 197 11.62 -4.29 -9.70
C ALA A 197 10.88 -5.49 -10.31
N PRO A 198 11.36 -6.73 -10.16
CA PRO A 198 10.65 -7.89 -10.65
C PRO A 198 9.23 -7.89 -10.08
N ALA A 199 8.25 -8.08 -10.96
CA ALA A 199 6.85 -8.19 -10.59
C ALA A 199 6.71 -9.18 -9.43
N THR A 200 6.21 -8.71 -8.30
CA THR A 200 5.90 -9.58 -7.16
C THR A 200 4.58 -10.28 -7.45
N PRO A 201 4.48 -11.62 -7.34
CA PRO A 201 3.21 -12.34 -7.43
C PRO A 201 2.28 -11.98 -6.27
N ALA A 202 1.00 -12.30 -6.43
CA ALA A 202 -0.11 -12.24 -5.47
C ALA A 202 0.26 -12.47 -3.98
N PRO A 203 -0.51 -11.91 -3.01
CA PRO A 203 -0.13 -11.84 -1.60
C PRO A 203 0.21 -13.21 -0.99
N ALA A 204 1.26 -13.21 -0.15
CA ALA A 204 1.71 -14.38 0.59
C ALA A 204 0.61 -14.93 1.53
N PRO A 205 0.43 -16.25 1.60
CA PRO A 205 -0.38 -16.87 2.64
C PRO A 205 0.24 -16.63 4.03
N GLU A 206 -0.61 -16.53 5.04
CA GLU A 206 -0.21 -16.55 6.45
C GLU A 206 0.74 -17.72 6.73
N LYS A 207 1.74 -17.49 7.58
CA LYS A 207 2.72 -18.49 8.03
C LYS A 207 2.00 -19.78 8.48
N PRO A 208 2.15 -20.93 7.81
CA PRO A 208 1.80 -22.21 8.40
C PRO A 208 2.88 -22.62 9.39
N ALA A 209 2.47 -23.33 10.43
CA ALA A 209 3.31 -23.89 11.47
C ALA A 209 4.45 -24.77 10.92
N THR A 210 5.54 -24.83 11.68
CA THR A 210 6.75 -25.65 11.51
C THR A 210 6.46 -27.09 11.03
N GLY A 211 6.93 -27.44 9.83
CA GLY A 211 6.71 -28.77 9.23
C GLY A 211 7.81 -29.20 8.25
N VAL A 212 9.07 -29.02 8.61
CA VAL A 212 10.25 -29.57 7.89
C VAL A 212 10.57 -31.00 8.39
N PRO A 213 11.06 -31.92 7.54
CA PRO A 213 11.39 -31.71 6.13
C PRO A 213 10.19 -31.89 5.18
N TYR A 214 10.22 -31.22 4.03
CA TYR A 214 9.27 -31.44 2.93
C TYR A 214 9.94 -31.24 1.57
N LEU A 215 9.28 -31.69 0.51
CA LEU A 215 9.79 -31.61 -0.86
C LEU A 215 9.26 -30.34 -1.55
N VAL A 216 10.13 -29.69 -2.32
CA VAL A 216 9.75 -28.61 -3.22
C VAL A 216 10.26 -28.88 -4.63
N ARG A 217 9.57 -28.38 -5.65
CA ARG A 217 9.99 -28.44 -7.04
C ARG A 217 10.39 -27.05 -7.53
N VAL A 218 11.61 -26.93 -8.05
CA VAL A 218 12.14 -25.75 -8.74
C VAL A 218 11.91 -25.93 -10.24
N LYS A 219 11.33 -24.91 -10.90
CA LYS A 219 11.09 -24.91 -12.35
C LYS A 219 11.97 -23.92 -13.12
N ILE A 220 12.58 -22.95 -12.44
CA ILE A 220 13.42 -21.91 -13.04
C ILE A 220 14.90 -22.28 -12.99
N THR A 221 15.69 -21.79 -13.94
CA THR A 221 17.12 -22.12 -14.10
C THR A 221 18.07 -21.13 -13.44
N ASP A 222 17.57 -19.97 -13.04
CA ASP A 222 18.33 -18.83 -12.52
C ASP A 222 18.06 -18.56 -11.02
N LEU A 223 17.53 -19.55 -10.29
CA LEU A 223 17.34 -19.45 -8.84
C LEU A 223 18.69 -19.58 -8.11
N HIS A 224 19.11 -18.51 -7.44
CA HIS A 224 20.35 -18.51 -6.66
C HIS A 224 20.27 -19.37 -5.40
N ILE A 225 21.33 -20.13 -5.16
CA ILE A 225 21.65 -20.70 -3.85
C ILE A 225 22.45 -19.65 -3.07
N ARG A 226 22.07 -19.38 -1.82
CA ARG A 226 22.72 -18.39 -0.94
C ARG A 226 23.37 -19.06 0.27
N SER A 227 24.43 -18.46 0.80
CA SER A 227 25.14 -18.97 1.99
C SER A 227 24.32 -18.86 3.28
N GLY A 228 23.32 -17.99 3.31
CA GLY A 228 22.35 -17.81 4.40
C GLY A 228 20.98 -17.36 3.84
N PRO A 229 19.96 -17.23 4.72
CA PRO A 229 18.61 -16.87 4.31
C PRO A 229 18.53 -15.37 3.99
N GLY A 230 18.88 -15.00 2.77
CA GLY A 230 18.77 -13.61 2.31
C GLY A 230 19.63 -13.29 1.07
N THR A 231 19.24 -12.26 0.33
CA THR A 231 20.02 -11.74 -0.81
C THR A 231 21.29 -11.01 -0.38
N ASN A 232 21.38 -10.60 0.88
CA ASN A 232 22.58 -10.06 1.51
C ASN A 232 23.67 -11.13 1.78
N TYR A 233 23.37 -12.42 1.60
CA TYR A 233 24.34 -13.50 1.69
C TYR A 233 24.99 -13.82 0.34
N ALA A 234 26.23 -14.31 0.38
CA ALA A 234 26.99 -14.66 -0.82
C ALA A 234 26.25 -15.70 -1.67
N SER A 235 26.24 -15.48 -2.99
CA SER A 235 25.76 -16.45 -3.97
C SER A 235 26.70 -17.64 -4.04
N LYS A 236 26.14 -18.86 -4.05
CA LYS A 236 26.85 -20.14 -4.24
C LYS A 236 26.53 -20.79 -5.59
N GLY A 237 26.09 -19.99 -6.56
CA GLY A 237 25.65 -20.44 -7.88
C GLY A 237 24.13 -20.63 -7.98
N PHE A 238 23.69 -21.31 -9.03
CA PHE A 238 22.28 -21.54 -9.33
C PHE A 238 21.86 -22.96 -8.97
N ILE A 239 20.63 -23.13 -8.51
CA ILE A 239 20.01 -24.46 -8.38
C ILE A 239 19.37 -24.84 -9.72
N ALA A 240 19.61 -26.08 -10.16
CA ALA A 240 18.97 -26.59 -11.37
C ALA A 240 17.46 -26.82 -11.13
N PRO A 241 16.63 -26.86 -12.19
CA PRO A 241 15.27 -27.35 -12.07
C PRO A 241 15.25 -28.80 -11.56
N GLY A 242 14.31 -29.12 -10.67
CA GLY A 242 14.25 -30.43 -10.02
C GLY A 242 13.50 -30.42 -8.69
N ALA A 243 13.44 -31.57 -8.03
CA ALA A 243 12.84 -31.72 -6.71
C ALA A 243 13.91 -31.70 -5.61
N TYR A 244 13.69 -30.93 -4.55
CA TYR A 244 14.64 -30.68 -3.47
C TYR A 244 13.97 -30.76 -2.11
N THR A 245 14.65 -31.34 -1.13
CA THR A 245 14.14 -31.41 0.26
C THR A 245 14.59 -30.18 1.04
N ILE A 246 13.63 -29.50 1.67
CA ILE A 246 13.86 -28.38 2.59
C ILE A 246 13.88 -28.92 4.02
N VAL A 247 14.89 -28.54 4.79
CA VAL A 247 15.11 -29.03 6.17
C VAL A 247 15.04 -27.94 7.24
N GLU A 248 15.04 -26.67 6.83
CA GLU A 248 14.97 -25.52 7.71
C GLU A 248 14.36 -24.35 6.95
N GLU A 249 13.62 -23.50 7.64
CA GLU A 249 13.02 -22.29 7.08
C GLU A 249 13.44 -21.06 7.89
N SER A 250 13.63 -19.94 7.22
CA SER A 250 13.92 -18.66 7.88
C SER A 250 13.44 -17.48 7.05
N THR A 251 13.08 -16.39 7.72
CA THR A 251 12.80 -15.10 7.08
C THR A 251 14.12 -14.42 6.72
N GLY A 252 14.16 -13.70 5.59
CA GLY A 252 15.41 -13.13 5.10
C GLY A 252 15.22 -12.09 4.01
N GLN A 253 16.17 -11.19 3.83
CA GLN A 253 16.09 -10.14 2.82
C GLN A 253 15.88 -10.72 1.41
N GLY A 254 14.95 -10.15 0.64
CA GLY A 254 14.74 -10.52 -0.77
C GLY A 254 13.84 -11.73 -1.05
N ALA A 255 13.28 -12.39 -0.02
CA ALA A 255 12.17 -13.33 -0.18
C ALA A 255 11.37 -13.45 1.13
N ALA A 256 10.07 -13.73 1.04
CA ALA A 256 9.23 -13.91 2.24
C ALA A 256 9.70 -15.10 3.11
N LEU A 257 10.20 -16.17 2.49
CA LEU A 257 10.68 -17.36 3.18
C LEU A 257 11.84 -17.99 2.41
N TRP A 258 12.87 -18.38 3.14
CA TRP A 258 14.04 -19.09 2.64
C TRP A 258 14.03 -20.51 3.16
N GLY A 259 14.37 -21.47 2.31
CA GLY A 259 14.47 -22.89 2.65
C GLY A 259 15.90 -23.39 2.52
N LYS A 260 16.40 -24.05 3.58
CA LYS A 260 17.71 -24.70 3.58
C LYS A 260 17.63 -26.05 2.89
N LEU A 261 18.47 -26.27 1.90
CA LEU A 261 18.54 -27.53 1.16
C LEU A 261 19.14 -28.64 2.04
N LYS A 262 18.52 -29.83 2.04
CA LYS A 262 19.07 -31.04 2.70
C LYS A 262 20.48 -31.38 2.24
N SER A 263 20.84 -31.00 1.00
CA SER A 263 22.17 -31.22 0.43
C SER A 263 23.29 -30.39 1.08
N GLY A 264 22.97 -29.44 1.95
CA GLY A 264 23.94 -28.54 2.59
C GLY A 264 24.48 -27.44 1.67
N LYS A 265 24.06 -27.39 0.40
CA LYS A 265 24.56 -26.41 -0.59
C LYS A 265 24.22 -24.96 -0.20
N GLY A 266 23.11 -24.74 0.49
CA GLY A 266 22.73 -23.42 0.99
C GLY A 266 21.22 -23.25 1.07
N TRP A 267 20.81 -21.99 1.00
CA TRP A 267 19.42 -21.55 1.09
C TRP A 267 18.90 -21.11 -0.27
N ILE A 268 17.63 -21.40 -0.56
CA ILE A 268 16.93 -20.92 -1.74
C ILE A 268 15.67 -20.16 -1.33
N ALA A 269 15.25 -19.18 -2.14
CA ALA A 269 14.01 -18.46 -1.92
C ALA A 269 12.81 -19.36 -2.29
N LEU A 270 11.95 -19.67 -1.32
CA LEU A 270 10.84 -20.62 -1.51
C LEU A 270 9.70 -20.07 -2.35
N GLY A 271 9.63 -18.75 -2.52
CA GLY A 271 8.67 -18.09 -3.41
C GLY A 271 8.82 -18.48 -4.89
N TYR A 272 9.92 -19.14 -5.28
CA TYR A 272 10.18 -19.65 -6.63
C TYR A 272 10.06 -21.19 -6.72
N THR A 273 9.38 -21.80 -5.76
CA THR A 273 9.23 -23.27 -5.67
C THR A 273 7.79 -23.65 -5.41
N GLU A 274 7.43 -24.88 -5.79
CA GLU A 274 6.12 -25.49 -5.47
C GLU A 274 6.31 -26.62 -4.46
N LYS A 275 5.57 -26.63 -3.36
CA LYS A 275 5.59 -27.76 -2.40
C LYS A 275 4.97 -29.00 -3.05
N VAL A 276 5.63 -30.15 -2.92
CA VAL A 276 5.22 -31.46 -3.48
C VAL A 276 4.86 -32.41 -2.36
#